data_AF-A0A1W9MPF1-F1
#
_entry.id   AF-A0A1W9MPF1-F1
#
_cell.length_a   1.000
_cell.length_b   1.000
_cell.length_c   1.000
_cell.angle_alpha   90.00
_cell.angle_beta   90.00
_cell.angle_gamma   90.00
#
_symmetry.space_group_name_H-M   'P 1'
#
loop_
_entity.id
_entity.type
_entity.pdbx_description
1 polymer ?
#
loop_
_entity_poly.entity_id
_entity_poly.type
_entity_poly.pdbx_seq_one_letter_code
_entity_poly.pdbx_strand_id
1 'polypeptide(L)'
;MKDEMRINSIKIEKLFEIFDYDISFNNKENLRIITGPNGFGKTMILNIIFNLFNRKFFFFQKLLFEKISVFLQDNIAIIISKKTEKNESNVKFTFTQNGENLGVFDYSDKLENEVWKNISKFLPVGRIDENTWVDHRTDRVLNRDILLNEYADQLPEAVSRNILRIKSPEINTILDSVKVHLIREQRLFKKVPNIERNYRERNYREEKDQTIMIETIQTYGEKLKQLISHNSQQSFKISQELDSSYPDRLINEKDKLTK
;
A
#
# COMPACT_ATOMS: atom_id res chain seq x y z
N MET A 1 -1.40 -5.97 23.21
CA MET A 1 -2.40 -6.06 22.14
C MET A 1 -2.92 -4.66 21.90
N LYS A 2 -2.68 -4.08 20.73
CA LYS A 2 -3.22 -2.76 20.38
C LYS A 2 -4.66 -3.02 19.90
N ASP A 3 -5.66 -2.43 20.55
CA ASP A 3 -7.06 -2.61 20.14
C ASP A 3 -7.21 -2.17 18.68
N GLU A 4 -7.85 -3.03 17.87
CA GLU A 4 -8.14 -2.73 16.47
C GLU A 4 -9.31 -1.74 16.41
N MET A 5 -9.06 -0.62 15.75
CA MET A 5 -10.02 0.46 15.64
C MET A 5 -11.02 0.17 14.52
N ARG A 6 -12.31 0.45 14.75
CA ARG A 6 -13.37 0.21 13.77
C ARG A 6 -13.82 1.49 13.07
N ILE A 7 -14.26 1.34 11.83
CA ILE A 7 -14.91 2.39 11.06
C ILE A 7 -16.40 2.41 11.44
N ASN A 8 -16.90 3.55 11.89
CA ASN A 8 -18.30 3.75 12.30
C ASN A 8 -19.18 4.22 11.14
N SER A 9 -18.67 5.08 10.25
CA SER A 9 -19.40 5.47 9.04
C SER A 9 -18.47 6.07 7.99
N ILE A 10 -18.94 6.10 6.75
CA ILE A 10 -18.30 6.80 5.65
C ILE A 10 -19.34 7.64 4.91
N LYS A 11 -19.01 8.90 4.67
CA LYS A 11 -19.76 9.82 3.83
C LYS A 11 -18.91 10.22 2.63
N ILE A 12 -19.49 10.19 1.44
CA ILE A 12 -18.84 10.56 0.20
C ILE A 12 -19.77 11.52 -0.53
N GLU A 13 -19.26 12.70 -0.84
CA GLU A 13 -19.97 13.76 -1.54
C GLU A 13 -19.42 13.86 -2.97
N LYS A 14 -20.33 13.88 -3.95
CA LYS A 14 -20.07 14.01 -5.39
C LYS A 14 -19.06 13.02 -5.95
N LEU A 15 -19.14 11.74 -5.59
CA LEU A 15 -18.36 10.70 -6.25
C LEU A 15 -18.74 10.63 -7.73
N PHE A 16 -17.74 10.75 -8.61
CA PHE A 16 -17.93 10.93 -10.05
C PHE A 16 -18.89 12.06 -10.40
N GLU A 17 -18.93 13.11 -9.57
CA GLU A 17 -19.79 14.30 -9.71
C GLU A 17 -21.30 14.03 -9.58
N ILE A 18 -21.71 12.76 -9.40
CA ILE A 18 -23.12 12.34 -9.49
C ILE A 18 -23.61 11.77 -8.16
N PHE A 19 -22.78 11.00 -7.45
CA PHE A 19 -23.26 10.17 -6.36
C PHE A 19 -22.85 10.69 -4.99
N ASP A 20 -23.84 10.81 -4.12
CA ASP A 20 -23.69 11.10 -2.70
C ASP A 20 -23.99 9.82 -1.90
N TYR A 21 -23.11 9.43 -0.98
CA TYR A 21 -23.25 8.24 -0.15
C TYR A 21 -23.12 8.59 1.33
N ASP A 22 -24.01 8.04 2.15
CA ASP A 22 -23.90 8.05 3.62
C ASP A 22 -24.11 6.61 4.11
N ILE A 23 -23.00 5.95 4.48
CA ILE A 23 -22.99 4.53 4.83
C ILE A 23 -22.58 4.40 6.30
N SER A 24 -23.51 3.96 7.13
CA SER A 24 -23.27 3.72 8.55
C SER A 24 -22.90 2.26 8.81
N PHE A 25 -21.79 2.07 9.53
CA PHE A 25 -21.29 0.79 10.00
C PHE A 25 -21.74 0.51 11.44
N ASN A 26 -22.99 0.09 11.61
CA ASN A 26 -23.49 -0.47 12.87
C ASN A 26 -22.59 -1.62 13.40
N ASN A 27 -22.09 -1.48 14.62
CA ASN A 27 -21.06 -2.34 15.21
C ASN A 27 -21.56 -3.69 15.74
N LYS A 28 -22.86 -4.00 15.57
CA LYS A 28 -23.48 -5.23 16.08
C LYS A 28 -23.21 -6.46 15.21
N GLU A 29 -22.99 -6.28 13.92
CA GLU A 29 -22.80 -7.37 12.95
C GLU A 29 -21.48 -7.23 12.20
N ASN A 30 -20.74 -8.34 12.10
CA ASN A 30 -19.43 -8.40 11.43
C ASN A 30 -19.53 -8.55 9.90
N LEU A 31 -20.70 -8.90 9.37
CA LEU A 31 -20.93 -9.07 7.93
C LEU A 31 -21.80 -7.94 7.40
N ARG A 32 -21.35 -7.31 6.31
CA ARG A 32 -22.10 -6.27 5.62
C ARG A 32 -22.05 -6.51 4.12
N ILE A 33 -23.21 -6.39 3.48
CA ILE A 33 -23.36 -6.54 2.05
C ILE A 33 -23.74 -5.18 1.48
N ILE A 34 -22.92 -4.66 0.57
CA ILE A 34 -23.23 -3.46 -0.20
C ILE A 34 -23.83 -3.92 -1.52
N THR A 35 -25.12 -3.64 -1.73
CA THR A 35 -25.83 -3.96 -2.97
C THR A 35 -26.23 -2.67 -3.71
N GLY A 36 -26.46 -2.79 -5.01
CA GLY A 36 -26.84 -1.67 -5.87
C GLY A 36 -26.62 -2.01 -7.34
N PRO A 37 -27.18 -1.23 -8.28
CA PRO A 37 -27.02 -1.50 -9.70
C PRO A 37 -25.57 -1.40 -10.18
N ASN A 38 -25.28 -1.96 -11.35
CA ASN A 38 -23.95 -1.82 -11.96
C ASN A 38 -23.66 -0.35 -12.29
N GLY A 39 -22.41 0.08 -12.10
CA GLY A 39 -21.99 1.48 -12.30
C GLY A 39 -22.18 2.41 -11.09
N PHE A 40 -22.89 2.00 -10.04
CA PHE A 40 -23.12 2.81 -8.82
C PHE A 40 -21.93 2.84 -7.85
N GLY A 41 -20.69 2.76 -8.33
CA GLY A 41 -19.52 3.00 -7.48
C GLY A 41 -19.24 2.00 -6.33
N LYS A 42 -19.94 0.86 -6.24
CA LYS A 42 -19.75 -0.14 -5.15
C LYS A 42 -18.28 -0.51 -4.91
N THR A 43 -17.59 -0.92 -5.98
CA THR A 43 -16.15 -1.24 -5.93
C THR A 43 -15.30 -0.02 -5.56
N MET A 44 -15.74 1.17 -5.97
CA MET A 44 -15.02 2.41 -5.68
C MET A 44 -15.08 2.77 -4.20
N ILE A 45 -16.22 2.57 -3.53
CA ILE A 45 -16.36 2.75 -2.08
C ILE A 45 -15.37 1.85 -1.33
N LEU A 46 -15.26 0.57 -1.72
CA LEU A 46 -14.29 -0.35 -1.13
C LEU A 46 -12.84 0.07 -1.41
N ASN A 47 -12.55 0.55 -2.62
CA ASN A 47 -11.23 1.06 -2.98
C ASN A 47 -10.86 2.32 -2.19
N ILE A 48 -11.81 3.21 -1.89
CA ILE A 48 -11.57 4.40 -1.06
C ILE A 48 -11.07 3.99 0.32
N ILE A 49 -11.78 3.07 0.99
CA ILE A 49 -11.39 2.57 2.31
C ILE A 49 -10.01 1.89 2.24
N PHE A 50 -9.83 1.00 1.27
CA PHE A 50 -8.56 0.28 1.09
C PHE A 50 -7.37 1.23 0.87
N ASN A 51 -7.51 2.21 -0.03
CA ASN A 51 -6.41 3.13 -0.35
C ASN A 51 -6.12 4.12 0.77
N LEU A 52 -7.13 4.53 1.56
CA LEU A 52 -6.92 5.41 2.71
C LEU A 52 -6.03 4.74 3.77
N PHE A 53 -6.41 3.56 4.26
CA PHE A 53 -5.72 2.90 5.37
C PHE A 53 -4.41 2.21 4.93
N ASN A 54 -4.25 1.89 3.65
CA ASN A 54 -2.96 1.44 3.10
C ASN A 54 -2.08 2.59 2.57
N ARG A 55 -2.39 3.85 2.91
CA ARG A 55 -1.57 5.04 2.58
C ARG A 55 -1.30 5.24 1.08
N LYS A 56 -2.24 4.82 0.23
CA LYS A 56 -2.18 5.00 -1.24
C LYS A 56 -2.81 6.33 -1.64
N PHE A 57 -2.25 7.43 -1.16
CA PHE A 57 -2.86 8.76 -1.28
C PHE A 57 -3.00 9.25 -2.74
N PHE A 58 -2.10 8.83 -3.62
CA PHE A 58 -2.15 9.10 -5.07
C PHE A 58 -3.51 8.74 -5.72
N PHE A 59 -4.16 7.68 -5.23
CA PHE A 59 -5.49 7.28 -5.70
C PHE A 59 -6.51 8.43 -5.62
N PHE A 60 -6.44 9.24 -4.56
CA PHE A 60 -7.38 10.34 -4.32
C PHE A 60 -7.14 11.55 -5.23
N GLN A 61 -5.94 11.72 -5.79
CA GLN A 61 -5.73 12.78 -6.79
C GLN A 61 -6.53 12.50 -8.06
N LYS A 62 -6.49 11.25 -8.54
CA LYS A 62 -7.18 10.82 -9.76
C LYS A 62 -8.69 10.63 -9.58
N LEU A 63 -9.13 10.26 -8.37
CA LEU A 63 -10.54 10.01 -8.09
C LEU A 63 -11.38 11.29 -8.19
N LEU A 64 -12.48 11.29 -8.91
CA LEU A 64 -13.41 12.42 -8.96
C LEU A 64 -14.34 12.39 -7.73
N PHE A 65 -14.18 13.35 -6.82
CA PHE A 65 -15.04 13.54 -5.64
C PHE A 65 -14.89 14.98 -5.12
N GLU A 66 -15.89 15.45 -4.37
CA GLU A 66 -15.83 16.74 -3.67
C GLU A 66 -15.25 16.57 -2.27
N LYS A 67 -15.85 15.68 -1.48
CA LYS A 67 -15.43 15.42 -0.09
C LYS A 67 -15.66 13.98 0.32
N ILE A 68 -14.72 13.41 1.06
CA ILE A 68 -14.87 12.09 1.70
C ILE A 68 -14.66 12.29 3.20
N SER A 69 -15.60 11.82 4.02
CA SER A 69 -15.51 11.88 5.47
C SER A 69 -15.61 10.46 6.03
N VAL A 70 -14.58 9.99 6.70
CA VAL A 70 -14.54 8.68 7.37
C VAL A 70 -14.57 8.92 8.87
N PHE A 71 -15.52 8.30 9.55
CA PHE A 71 -15.67 8.39 11.01
C PHE A 71 -15.28 7.06 11.63
N LEU A 72 -14.36 7.10 12.57
CA LEU A 72 -13.85 5.96 13.30
C LEU A 72 -14.45 5.93 14.71
N GLN A 73 -14.06 4.93 15.50
CA GLN A 73 -14.25 4.94 16.95
C GLN A 73 -13.54 6.14 17.62
N ASP A 74 -13.80 6.38 18.90
CA ASP A 74 -13.17 7.45 19.69
C ASP A 74 -13.34 8.87 19.12
N ASN A 75 -14.45 9.10 18.41
CA ASN A 75 -14.78 10.37 17.73
C ASN A 75 -13.67 10.89 16.81
N ILE A 76 -12.89 9.99 16.20
CA ILE A 76 -11.90 10.36 15.20
C ILE A 76 -12.59 10.51 13.85
N ALA A 77 -12.37 11.63 13.17
CA ALA A 77 -12.83 11.85 11.81
C ALA A 77 -11.66 12.17 10.88
N ILE A 78 -11.71 11.58 9.68
CA ILE A 78 -10.76 11.81 8.60
C ILE A 78 -11.54 12.46 7.46
N ILE A 79 -11.19 13.69 7.12
CA ILE A 79 -11.83 14.46 6.05
C ILE A 79 -10.82 14.63 4.91
N ILE A 80 -11.21 14.17 3.72
CA ILE A 80 -10.45 14.28 2.49
C ILE A 80 -11.17 15.25 1.58
N SER A 81 -10.48 16.30 1.14
CA SER A 81 -11.03 17.33 0.26
C SER A 81 -10.02 17.70 -0.80
N LYS A 82 -10.48 18.00 -2.02
CA LYS A 82 -9.60 18.53 -3.06
C LYS A 82 -9.49 20.05 -2.95
N LYS A 83 -8.28 20.57 -3.12
CA LYS A 83 -8.02 21.98 -3.37
C LYS A 83 -7.60 22.14 -4.82
N THR A 84 -8.38 22.90 -5.58
CA THR A 84 -8.03 23.33 -6.94
C THR A 84 -7.34 24.68 -6.84
N GLU A 85 -6.01 24.70 -6.80
CA GLU A 85 -5.23 25.91 -6.99
C GLU A 85 -4.29 25.74 -8.19
N LYS A 86 -4.43 26.63 -9.19
CA LYS A 86 -3.49 26.89 -10.30
C LYS A 86 -2.84 25.64 -10.94
N ASN A 87 -3.65 24.80 -11.61
CA ASN A 87 -3.21 23.64 -12.42
C ASN A 87 -2.59 22.46 -11.65
N GLU A 88 -2.55 22.45 -10.32
CA GLU A 88 -2.09 21.30 -9.53
C GLU A 88 -3.26 20.70 -8.71
N SER A 89 -3.36 19.37 -8.72
CA SER A 89 -4.41 18.67 -7.96
C SER A 89 -3.92 18.32 -6.55
N ASN A 90 -4.20 19.21 -5.60
CA ASN A 90 -3.81 18.99 -4.21
C ASN A 90 -4.95 18.32 -3.44
N VAL A 91 -4.63 17.25 -2.72
CA VAL A 91 -5.58 16.54 -1.85
C VAL A 91 -5.21 16.82 -0.41
N LYS A 92 -6.12 17.44 0.32
CA LYS A 92 -5.97 17.75 1.73
C LYS A 92 -6.66 16.67 2.57
N PHE A 93 -5.91 16.11 3.50
CA PHE A 93 -6.39 15.19 4.53
C PHE A 93 -6.37 15.94 5.86
N THR A 94 -7.52 16.04 6.52
CA THR A 94 -7.69 16.68 7.83
C THR A 94 -8.12 15.62 8.82
N PHE A 95 -7.43 15.54 9.95
CA PHE A 95 -7.70 14.58 11.01
C PHE A 95 -8.22 15.34 12.23
N THR A 96 -9.36 14.93 12.76
CA THR A 96 -9.92 15.50 13.98
C THR A 96 -10.24 14.41 14.98
N GLN A 97 -10.14 14.72 16.27
CA GLN A 97 -10.53 13.84 17.37
C GLN A 97 -11.29 14.66 18.40
N ASN A 98 -12.47 14.21 18.81
CA ASN A 98 -13.36 14.95 19.73
C ASN A 98 -13.65 16.41 19.28
N GLY A 99 -13.58 16.69 17.98
CA GLY A 99 -13.76 18.03 17.42
C GLY A 99 -12.50 18.90 17.36
N GLU A 100 -11.39 18.47 17.97
CA GLU A 100 -10.10 19.15 17.88
C GLU A 100 -9.33 18.69 16.64
N ASN A 101 -8.58 19.60 16.02
CA ASN A 101 -7.78 19.30 14.82
C ASN A 101 -6.43 18.70 15.23
N LEU A 102 -6.24 17.41 14.97
CA LEU A 102 -4.99 16.68 15.23
C LEU A 102 -3.90 17.02 14.20
N GLY A 103 -4.32 17.43 13.01
CA GLY A 103 -3.39 17.87 11.99
C GLY A 103 -3.94 17.77 10.58
N VAL A 104 -3.17 18.39 9.70
CA VAL A 104 -3.46 18.48 8.27
C VAL A 104 -2.29 17.90 7.50
N PHE A 105 -2.61 17.12 6.49
CA PHE A 105 -1.67 16.59 5.51
C PHE A 105 -2.12 17.00 4.11
N ASP A 106 -1.33 17.83 3.44
CA ASP A 106 -1.54 18.19 2.05
C ASP A 106 -0.67 17.30 1.16
N TYR A 107 -1.31 16.43 0.37
CA TYR A 107 -0.66 15.63 -0.66
C TYR A 107 -0.68 16.43 -1.98
N SER A 108 0.50 16.65 -2.57
CA SER A 108 0.67 17.46 -3.78
C SER A 108 1.59 16.79 -4.80
N ASP A 109 1.41 17.16 -6.07
CA ASP A 109 2.24 16.69 -7.19
C ASP A 109 3.72 17.08 -7.02
N LYS A 110 4.01 18.19 -6.32
CA LYS A 110 5.39 18.62 -6.04
C LYS A 110 6.11 17.68 -5.08
N LEU A 111 5.47 17.33 -3.95
CA LEU A 111 6.00 16.38 -2.97
C LEU A 111 6.28 15.03 -3.65
N GLU A 112 5.36 14.61 -4.50
CA GLU A 112 5.46 13.39 -5.27
C GLU A 112 6.63 13.44 -6.28
N ASN A 113 6.76 14.50 -7.07
CA ASN A 113 7.82 14.64 -8.07
C ASN A 113 9.21 14.66 -7.45
N GLU A 114 9.41 15.29 -6.29
CA GLU A 114 10.69 15.29 -5.59
C GLU A 114 11.10 13.89 -5.12
N VAL A 115 10.14 13.13 -4.62
CA VAL A 115 10.33 11.73 -4.25
C VAL A 115 10.74 10.91 -5.46
N TRP A 116 9.95 10.96 -6.54
CA TRP A 116 10.16 10.09 -7.70
C TRP A 116 11.43 10.44 -8.45
N LYS A 117 11.84 11.71 -8.46
CA LYS A 117 13.16 12.12 -8.98
C LYS A 117 14.31 11.49 -8.22
N ASN A 118 14.15 11.23 -6.92
CA ASN A 118 15.19 10.69 -6.07
C ASN A 118 15.06 9.17 -5.84
N ILE A 119 14.02 8.52 -6.35
CA ILE A 119 13.76 7.11 -6.04
C ILE A 119 14.86 6.17 -6.57
N SER A 120 15.47 6.50 -7.70
CA SER A 120 16.61 5.79 -8.28
C SER A 120 17.89 5.89 -7.45
N LYS A 121 17.96 6.82 -6.48
CA LYS A 121 19.09 6.90 -5.53
C LYS A 121 18.97 5.86 -4.41
N PHE A 122 17.76 5.37 -4.17
CA PHE A 122 17.44 4.50 -3.04
C PHE A 122 17.15 3.07 -3.47
N LEU A 123 16.59 2.90 -4.67
CA LEU A 123 16.25 1.61 -5.24
C LEU A 123 17.06 1.40 -6.53
N PRO A 124 17.40 0.14 -6.88
CA PRO A 124 18.12 -0.19 -8.10
C PRO A 124 17.19 -0.10 -9.34
N VAL A 125 16.43 0.99 -9.45
CA VAL A 125 15.39 1.21 -10.46
C VAL A 125 15.73 2.39 -11.35
N GLY A 126 15.65 2.19 -12.66
CA GLY A 126 15.80 3.24 -13.68
C GLY A 126 14.45 3.74 -14.14
N ARG A 127 14.26 5.05 -14.22
CA ARG A 127 13.01 5.63 -14.75
C ARG A 127 13.00 5.52 -16.28
N ILE A 128 11.95 4.91 -16.83
CA ILE A 128 11.72 4.85 -18.29
C ILE A 128 10.88 6.06 -18.72
N ASP A 129 9.76 6.29 -18.02
CA ASP A 129 8.82 7.37 -18.32
C ASP A 129 8.22 7.97 -17.03
N GLU A 130 7.14 8.75 -17.14
CA GLU A 130 6.53 9.38 -15.98
C GLU A 130 6.00 8.40 -14.92
N ASN A 131 5.51 7.23 -15.33
CA ASN A 131 4.80 6.24 -14.52
C ASN A 131 5.46 4.85 -14.51
N THR A 132 6.57 4.68 -15.21
CA THR A 132 7.21 3.38 -15.44
C THR A 132 8.71 3.41 -15.12
N TRP A 133 9.16 2.39 -14.39
CA TRP A 133 10.54 2.14 -13.98
C TRP A 133 10.97 0.74 -14.39
N VAL A 134 12.27 0.48 -14.41
CA VAL A 134 12.85 -0.86 -14.60
C VAL A 134 13.75 -1.20 -13.41
N ASP A 135 13.56 -2.34 -12.74
CA ASP A 135 14.56 -2.85 -11.78
C ASP A 135 15.74 -3.41 -12.57
N HIS A 136 16.91 -2.78 -12.46
CA HIS A 136 18.13 -3.15 -13.19
C HIS A 136 18.71 -4.52 -12.79
N ARG A 137 18.28 -5.09 -11.67
CA ARG A 137 18.76 -6.40 -11.22
C ARG A 137 17.96 -7.54 -11.82
N THR A 138 16.69 -7.29 -12.14
CA THR A 138 15.76 -8.32 -12.61
C THR A 138 15.18 -8.00 -14.00
N ASP A 139 15.59 -6.87 -14.59
CA ASP A 139 15.03 -6.28 -15.82
C ASP A 139 13.49 -6.20 -15.82
N ARG A 140 12.89 -6.01 -14.65
CA ARG A 140 11.43 -5.96 -14.51
C ARG A 140 10.93 -4.55 -14.69
N VAL A 141 9.95 -4.38 -15.57
CA VAL A 141 9.18 -3.14 -15.71
C VAL A 141 8.15 -3.02 -14.58
N LEU A 142 8.23 -1.92 -13.83
CA LEU A 142 7.42 -1.63 -12.65
C LEU A 142 6.66 -0.32 -12.88
N ASN A 143 5.36 -0.30 -12.62
CA ASN A 143 4.63 0.96 -12.53
C ASN A 143 4.69 1.53 -11.09
N ARG A 144 4.26 2.79 -10.90
CA ARG A 144 4.27 3.45 -9.57
C ARG A 144 3.67 2.57 -8.47
N ASP A 145 2.51 1.97 -8.73
CA ASP A 145 1.80 1.16 -7.74
C ASP A 145 2.60 -0.09 -7.34
N ILE A 146 3.14 -0.82 -8.32
CA ILE A 146 3.93 -2.03 -8.05
C ILE A 146 5.21 -1.64 -7.31
N LEU A 147 5.86 -0.56 -7.75
CA LEU A 147 7.12 -0.09 -7.16
C LEU A 147 6.94 0.30 -5.69
N LEU A 148 5.88 1.07 -5.35
CA LEU A 148 5.58 1.39 -3.96
C LEU A 148 5.20 0.14 -3.15
N ASN A 149 4.37 -0.75 -3.68
CA ASN A 149 3.94 -1.91 -2.89
C ASN A 149 5.05 -2.93 -2.64
N GLU A 150 5.97 -3.13 -3.61
CA GLU A 150 7.02 -4.15 -3.49
C GLU A 150 8.33 -3.61 -2.87
N TYR A 151 8.60 -2.30 -3.01
CA TYR A 151 9.88 -1.71 -2.59
C TYR A 151 9.75 -0.65 -1.48
N ALA A 152 8.54 -0.41 -0.94
CA ALA A 152 8.35 0.55 0.16
C ALA A 152 9.27 0.29 1.36
N ASP A 153 9.49 -0.98 1.70
CA ASP A 153 10.31 -1.39 2.85
C ASP A 153 11.81 -1.13 2.65
N GLN A 154 12.26 -0.97 1.41
CA GLN A 154 13.65 -0.68 1.05
C GLN A 154 13.96 0.82 1.00
N LEU A 155 12.93 1.68 1.05
CA LEU A 155 13.10 3.12 1.05
C LEU A 155 13.59 3.60 2.42
N PRO A 156 14.61 4.49 2.48
CA PRO A 156 15.06 5.07 3.74
C PRO A 156 13.91 5.70 4.51
N GLU A 157 13.95 5.59 5.83
CA GLU A 157 12.83 6.00 6.70
C GLU A 157 12.43 7.48 6.49
N ALA A 158 13.35 8.35 6.08
CA ALA A 158 13.05 9.75 5.74
C ALA A 158 12.20 9.89 4.47
N VAL A 159 12.40 9.01 3.49
CA VAL A 159 11.73 9.00 2.19
C VAL A 159 10.40 8.28 2.30
N SER A 160 10.38 7.10 2.91
CA SER A 160 9.14 6.41 3.26
C SER A 160 8.29 7.24 4.23
N ARG A 161 8.90 8.06 5.10
CA ARG A 161 8.15 9.08 5.84
C ARG A 161 7.47 10.06 4.91
N ASN A 162 8.19 10.77 4.04
CA ASN A 162 7.58 11.79 3.18
C ASN A 162 6.51 11.27 2.20
N ILE A 163 6.56 9.99 1.82
CA ILE A 163 5.63 9.39 0.83
C ILE A 163 4.46 8.68 1.51
N LEU A 164 4.74 7.94 2.59
CA LEU A 164 3.80 7.01 3.22
C LEU A 164 3.40 7.43 4.64
N ARG A 165 4.23 8.18 5.38
CA ARG A 165 3.94 8.62 6.77
C ARG A 165 3.74 10.12 6.90
N ILE A 166 2.55 10.50 7.34
CA ILE A 166 2.22 11.89 7.63
C ILE A 166 3.17 12.39 8.74
N LYS A 167 3.65 13.64 8.66
CA LYS A 167 4.65 14.19 9.61
C LYS A 167 4.22 14.08 11.08
N SER A 168 2.92 14.04 11.37
CA SER A 168 2.39 13.83 12.72
C SER A 168 2.40 12.33 13.10
N PRO A 169 3.09 11.94 14.19
CA PRO A 169 3.10 10.55 14.66
C PRO A 169 1.70 10.05 15.05
N GLU A 170 0.86 10.92 15.61
CA GLU A 170 -0.52 10.61 16.01
C GLU A 170 -1.36 10.19 14.80
N ILE A 171 -1.25 10.91 13.68
CA ILE A 171 -1.96 10.58 12.44
C ILE A 171 -1.55 9.21 11.90
N ASN A 172 -0.25 8.87 11.98
CA ASN A 172 0.21 7.54 11.59
C ASN A 172 -0.38 6.46 12.49
N THR A 173 -0.48 6.71 13.80
CA THR A 173 -1.09 5.72 14.70
C THR A 173 -2.56 5.48 14.40
N ILE A 174 -3.30 6.51 13.96
CA ILE A 174 -4.70 6.38 13.52
C ILE A 174 -4.78 5.54 12.25
N LEU A 175 -3.97 5.84 11.23
CA LEU A 175 -4.00 5.07 9.98
C LEU A 175 -3.59 3.60 10.18
N ASP A 176 -2.62 3.34 11.05
CA ASP A 176 -2.16 1.97 11.36
C ASP A 176 -3.11 1.19 12.27
N SER A 177 -4.04 1.86 12.94
CA SER A 177 -4.99 1.23 13.85
C SER A 177 -6.07 0.42 13.13
N VAL A 178 -6.30 0.69 11.84
CA VAL A 178 -7.31 0.01 11.02
C VAL A 178 -6.61 -0.86 9.98
N LYS A 179 -6.69 -2.18 10.15
CA LYS A 179 -6.15 -3.13 9.16
C LYS A 179 -7.18 -3.41 8.08
N VAL A 180 -6.85 -3.08 6.83
CA VAL A 180 -7.75 -3.29 5.70
C VAL A 180 -7.14 -4.21 4.67
N HIS A 181 -7.86 -5.30 4.37
CA HIS A 181 -7.55 -6.20 3.28
C HIS A 181 -8.67 -6.17 2.23
N LEU A 182 -8.30 -6.06 0.95
CA LEU A 182 -9.24 -6.01 -0.16
C LEU A 182 -9.08 -7.25 -1.06
N ILE A 183 -10.14 -8.06 -1.13
CA ILE A 183 -10.25 -9.17 -2.08
C ILE A 183 -10.83 -8.63 -3.39
N ARG A 184 -10.04 -8.65 -4.46
CA ARG A 184 -10.45 -8.17 -5.78
C ARG A 184 -11.34 -9.17 -6.51
N GLU A 185 -12.19 -8.66 -7.40
CA GLU A 185 -13.08 -9.45 -8.27
C GLU A 185 -12.31 -10.43 -9.18
N GLN A 186 -11.22 -9.99 -9.82
CA GLN A 186 -10.39 -10.82 -10.71
C GLN A 186 -9.18 -11.42 -9.96
N ARG A 187 -9.43 -12.15 -8.87
CA ARG A 187 -8.37 -12.71 -8.01
C ARG A 187 -7.61 -13.92 -8.57
N LEU A 188 -8.16 -14.58 -9.59
CA LEU A 188 -7.58 -15.80 -10.16
C LEU A 188 -6.50 -15.51 -11.19
N PHE A 189 -6.45 -14.27 -11.69
CA PHE A 189 -5.61 -13.90 -12.81
C PHE A 189 -4.82 -12.63 -12.50
N LYS A 190 -3.50 -12.69 -12.74
CA LYS A 190 -2.61 -11.55 -12.56
C LYS A 190 -2.25 -11.02 -13.94
N LYS A 191 -2.53 -9.74 -14.19
CA LYS A 191 -1.97 -9.02 -15.33
C LYS A 191 -0.51 -8.73 -15.03
N VAL A 192 0.38 -9.27 -15.84
CA VAL A 192 1.83 -9.06 -15.76
C VAL A 192 2.28 -8.44 -17.09
N PRO A 193 3.15 -7.42 -17.08
CA PRO A 193 3.71 -6.90 -18.32
C PRO A 193 4.41 -8.02 -19.11
N ASN A 194 4.21 -8.07 -20.43
CA ASN A 194 4.88 -9.04 -21.30
C ASN A 194 6.36 -8.66 -21.47
N ILE A 195 7.25 -9.35 -20.77
CA ILE A 195 8.69 -9.03 -20.74
C ILE A 195 9.42 -9.61 -21.98
N GLU A 196 8.87 -10.64 -22.64
CA GLU A 196 9.61 -11.43 -23.63
C GLU A 196 9.75 -10.79 -25.03
N ARG A 197 9.04 -9.69 -25.35
CA ARG A 197 9.05 -9.11 -26.71
C ARG A 197 9.71 -7.73 -26.85
N ASN A 198 10.07 -7.06 -25.76
CA ASN A 198 10.40 -5.63 -25.82
C ASN A 198 11.88 -5.28 -26.12
N TYR A 199 12.72 -6.25 -26.51
CA TYR A 199 14.15 -5.99 -26.73
C TYR A 199 14.60 -5.93 -28.20
N ARG A 200 13.73 -6.17 -29.21
CA ARG A 200 14.20 -6.20 -30.62
C ARG A 200 13.54 -5.25 -31.61
N GLU A 201 12.43 -4.57 -31.31
CA GLU A 201 11.81 -3.66 -32.28
C GLU A 201 11.57 -2.26 -31.67
N ARG A 202 12.57 -1.38 -31.86
CA ARG A 202 12.41 0.07 -31.67
C ARG A 202 11.52 0.63 -32.79
N ASN A 203 10.20 0.55 -32.66
CA ASN A 203 9.27 1.37 -33.43
C ASN A 203 8.18 1.95 -32.51
N TYR A 204 8.37 3.22 -32.16
CA TYR A 204 7.76 3.94 -31.03
C TYR A 204 6.30 4.41 -31.23
N ARG A 205 5.47 3.73 -32.03
CA ARG A 205 4.13 4.27 -32.36
C ARG A 205 2.92 3.39 -32.09
N GLU A 206 3.07 2.13 -31.68
CA GLU A 206 1.91 1.28 -31.40
C GLU A 206 2.13 0.28 -30.25
N GLU A 207 2.46 0.74 -29.04
CA GLU A 207 2.42 -0.12 -27.85
C GLU A 207 1.15 0.12 -27.05
N LYS A 208 0.05 -0.51 -27.48
CA LYS A 208 -1.05 -0.81 -26.53
C LYS A 208 -0.53 -1.89 -25.58
N ASP A 209 -0.38 -1.54 -24.30
CA ASP A 209 -0.30 -2.39 -23.11
C ASP A 209 -0.50 -3.89 -23.37
N GLN A 210 0.55 -4.61 -23.79
CA GLN A 210 0.50 -6.06 -23.93
C GLN A 210 0.75 -6.69 -22.56
N THR A 211 -0.27 -6.68 -21.68
CA THR A 211 -0.22 -7.42 -20.41
C THR A 211 -0.62 -8.88 -20.65
N ILE A 212 0.20 -9.83 -20.22
CA ILE A 212 -0.16 -11.26 -20.18
C ILE A 212 -0.97 -11.52 -18.91
N MET A 213 -1.99 -12.36 -19.04
CA MET A 213 -2.78 -12.83 -17.92
C MET A 213 -2.23 -14.17 -17.42
N ILE A 214 -1.66 -14.21 -16.22
CA ILE A 214 -1.07 -15.41 -15.62
C ILE A 214 -2.01 -15.97 -14.55
N GLU A 215 -2.10 -17.30 -14.43
CA GLU A 215 -2.81 -17.95 -13.33
C GLU A 215 -2.14 -17.67 -11.99
N THR A 216 -2.91 -17.02 -11.12
CA THR A 216 -2.42 -16.53 -9.82
C THR A 216 -2.18 -17.69 -8.86
N ILE A 217 -2.98 -18.77 -8.97
CA ILE A 217 -2.85 -19.97 -8.12
C ILE A 217 -1.50 -20.64 -8.34
N GLN A 218 -1.13 -20.93 -9.59
CA GLN A 218 0.15 -21.57 -9.91
C GLN A 218 1.32 -20.70 -9.44
N THR A 219 1.27 -19.41 -9.76
CA THR A 219 2.29 -18.44 -9.35
C THR A 219 2.50 -18.41 -7.84
N TYR A 220 1.41 -18.37 -7.05
CA TYR A 220 1.53 -18.38 -5.59
C TYR A 220 1.96 -19.74 -5.03
N GLY A 221 1.54 -20.84 -5.66
CA GLY A 221 2.01 -22.18 -5.30
C GLY A 221 3.53 -22.31 -5.44
N GLU A 222 4.09 -21.83 -6.55
CA GLU A 222 5.54 -21.81 -6.78
C GLU A 222 6.27 -20.91 -5.78
N LYS A 223 5.79 -19.69 -5.56
CA LYS A 223 6.38 -18.79 -4.56
C LYS A 223 6.37 -19.37 -3.15
N LEU A 224 5.25 -19.99 -2.75
CA LEU A 224 5.13 -20.63 -1.45
C LEU A 224 6.11 -21.79 -1.32
N LYS A 225 6.24 -22.62 -2.36
CA LYS A 225 7.24 -23.70 -2.41
C LYS A 225 8.67 -23.16 -2.24
N GLN A 226 9.01 -22.07 -2.93
CA GLN A 226 10.31 -21.40 -2.80
C GLN A 226 10.55 -20.86 -1.38
N LEU A 227 9.55 -20.20 -0.79
CA LEU A 227 9.60 -19.67 0.58
C LEU A 227 9.81 -20.79 1.62
N ILE A 228 9.05 -21.88 1.52
CA ILE A 228 9.19 -23.03 2.40
C ILE A 228 10.59 -23.63 2.28
N SER A 229 11.05 -23.85 1.05
CA SER A 229 12.39 -24.38 0.79
C SER A 229 13.49 -23.50 1.39
N HIS A 230 13.42 -22.19 1.15
CA HIS A 230 14.37 -21.22 1.69
C HIS A 230 14.39 -21.22 3.22
N ASN A 231 13.24 -21.10 3.87
CA ASN A 231 13.15 -21.07 5.34
C ASN A 231 13.57 -22.41 5.97
N SER A 232 13.31 -23.53 5.31
CA SER A 232 13.76 -24.85 5.77
C SER A 232 15.29 -24.96 5.72
N GLN A 233 15.92 -24.46 4.65
CA GLN A 233 17.38 -24.38 4.54
C GLN A 233 17.98 -23.48 5.63
N GLN A 234 17.38 -22.32 5.90
CA GLN A 234 17.84 -21.42 6.96
C GLN A 234 17.72 -22.07 8.35
N SER A 235 16.58 -22.72 8.64
CA SER A 235 16.38 -23.44 9.90
C SER A 235 17.42 -24.55 10.10
N PHE A 236 17.73 -25.30 9.03
CA PHE A 236 18.76 -26.33 9.07
C PHE A 236 20.16 -25.75 9.34
N LYS A 237 20.52 -24.64 8.68
CA LYS A 237 21.79 -23.93 8.94
C LYS A 237 21.90 -23.46 10.39
N ILE A 238 20.86 -22.80 10.90
CA ILE A 238 20.81 -22.33 12.29
C ILE A 238 20.95 -23.51 13.26
N SER A 239 20.28 -24.63 12.99
CA SER A 239 20.38 -25.83 13.83
C SER A 239 21.81 -26.41 13.84
N GLN A 240 22.47 -26.48 12.68
CA GLN A 240 23.88 -26.91 12.59
C GLN A 240 24.84 -25.96 13.31
N GLU A 241 24.65 -24.65 13.19
CA GLU A 241 25.42 -23.64 13.92
C GLU A 241 25.21 -23.76 15.43
N LEU A 242 23.97 -24.00 15.86
CA LEU A 242 23.66 -24.24 17.27
C LEU A 242 24.29 -25.54 17.76
N ASP A 243 24.24 -26.64 17.02
CA ASP A 243 24.82 -27.92 17.43
C ASP A 243 26.35 -27.87 17.50
N SER A 244 26.99 -27.22 16.52
CA SER A 244 28.46 -27.07 16.50
C SER A 244 28.98 -26.20 17.65
N SER A 245 28.23 -25.19 18.07
CA SER A 245 28.55 -24.34 19.23
C SER A 245 28.04 -24.90 20.56
N TYR A 246 27.38 -26.07 20.57
CA TYR A 246 26.85 -26.68 21.79
C TYR A 246 27.93 -26.96 22.85
N PRO A 247 29.10 -27.54 22.51
CA PRO A 247 30.16 -27.76 23.50
C PRO A 247 30.66 -26.47 24.15
N ASP A 248 30.87 -25.43 23.34
CA ASP A 248 31.35 -24.12 23.82
C ASP A 248 30.30 -23.43 24.71
N ARG A 249 29.00 -23.56 24.37
CA ARG A 249 27.92 -23.07 25.24
C ARG A 249 27.87 -23.82 26.57
N LEU A 250 28.03 -25.14 26.55
CA LEU A 250 28.00 -25.98 27.75
C LEU A 250 29.16 -25.67 28.71
N ILE A 251 30.36 -25.42 28.17
CA ILE A 251 31.54 -25.06 28.96
C ILE A 251 31.35 -23.66 29.57
N ASN A 252 30.93 -22.67 28.77
CA ASN A 252 30.70 -21.30 29.23
C ASN A 252 29.57 -21.18 30.28
N GLU A 253 28.55 -22.04 30.26
CA GLU A 253 27.52 -22.08 31.30
C GLU A 253 28.03 -22.66 32.62
N LYS A 254 28.89 -23.68 32.58
CA LYS A 254 29.48 -24.25 33.81
C LYS A 254 30.32 -23.22 34.56
N ASP A 255 31.09 -22.40 33.84
CA ASP A 255 31.89 -21.33 34.46
C ASP A 255 31.04 -20.24 35.15
N LYS A 256 29.75 -20.10 34.78
CA LYS A 256 28.81 -19.19 35.46
C LYS A 256 28.16 -19.77 36.71
N LEU A 257 28.06 -21.09 36.82
CA LEU A 257 27.44 -21.79 37.96
C LEU A 257 28.41 -22.03 39.13
N THR A 258 29.72 -21.85 38.92
CA THR A 258 30.77 -21.97 39.95
C THR A 258 31.15 -20.64 40.63
N LYS A 259 30.22 -19.68 40.72
CA LYS A 259 30.41 -18.47 41.54
C LYS A 259 29.37 -18.36 42.64
#